data_AF-D0NA67-F1
#
_entry.id   AF-D0NA67-F1
#
_cell.length_a   1.000
_cell.length_b   1.000
_cell.length_c   1.000
_cell.angle_alpha   90.00
_cell.angle_beta   90.00
_cell.angle_gamma   90.00
#
_symmetry.space_group_name_H-M   'P 1'
#
loop_
_entity.id
_entity.type
_entity.pdbx_description
1 polymer ?
#
loop_
_entity_poly.entity_id
_entity_poly.type
_entity_poly.pdbx_seq_one_letter_code
_entity_poly.pdbx_strand_id
1 'polypeptide(L)'
;MRVTTLAALAVCHENLYEAATYFEDAIGAYEEHCDQASALDADGGKISGSDISLLADLNATAAMVHYHYAGNLLARNYWDEAKTVTKIALGLAENSSMPAEDLQQYIHELWLG
;
A
#
# COMPACT_ATOMS: atom_id res chain seq x y z
N MET A 1 3.25 -9.25 9.62
CA MET A 1 3.45 -8.23 10.68
C MET A 1 4.47 -7.14 10.31
N ARG A 2 5.51 -7.39 9.49
CA ARG A 2 6.50 -6.35 9.12
C ARG A 2 5.90 -5.20 8.29
N VAL A 3 5.04 -5.52 7.31
CA VAL A 3 4.35 -4.55 6.43
C VAL A 3 3.49 -3.57 7.23
N THR A 4 2.63 -4.08 8.12
CA THR A 4 1.69 -3.26 8.91
C THR A 4 2.41 -2.33 9.89
N THR A 5 3.53 -2.77 10.47
CA THR A 5 4.33 -1.93 11.39
C THR A 5 5.06 -0.81 10.66
N LEU A 6 5.65 -1.10 9.49
CA LEU A 6 6.32 -0.08 8.67
C LEU A 6 5.30 0.90 8.08
N ALA A 7 4.13 0.42 7.68
CA ALA A 7 3.02 1.26 7.23
C ALA A 7 2.60 2.27 8.32
N ALA A 8 2.38 1.80 9.54
CA ALA A 8 2.04 2.67 10.66
C ALA A 8 3.14 3.71 10.93
N LEU A 9 4.41 3.30 10.86
CA LEU A 9 5.55 4.20 11.04
C LEU A 9 5.60 5.29 9.96
N ALA A 10 5.35 4.91 8.70
CA ALA A 10 5.37 5.83 7.56
C ALA A 10 4.27 6.89 7.68
N VAL A 11 3.05 6.49 8.04
CA VAL A 11 1.93 7.42 8.29
C VAL A 11 2.26 8.37 9.45
N CYS A 12 2.83 7.88 10.55
CA CYS A 12 3.22 8.74 11.67
C CYS A 12 4.24 9.84 11.30
N HIS A 13 5.05 9.62 10.25
CA HIS A 13 6.09 10.55 9.84
C HIS A 13 5.74 11.28 8.52
N GLU A 14 4.53 11.13 7.99
CA GLU A 14 4.15 11.57 6.62
C GLU A 14 4.43 13.06 6.32
N ASN A 15 4.42 13.90 7.36
CA ASN A 15 4.67 15.34 7.27
C ASN A 15 6.15 15.72 7.31
N LEU A 16 7.06 14.76 7.49
CA LEU A 16 8.50 14.98 7.46
C LEU A 16 9.03 14.84 6.04
N TYR A 17 10.06 15.61 5.72
CA TYR A 17 10.73 15.53 4.42
C TYR A 17 11.35 14.14 4.17
N GLU A 18 11.72 13.46 5.24
CA GLU A 18 12.32 12.13 5.24
C GLU A 18 11.30 10.99 5.19
N ALA A 19 9.98 11.29 5.17
CA ALA A 19 8.92 10.27 5.21
C ALA A 19 8.98 9.26 4.05
N ALA A 20 9.53 9.68 2.90
CA ALA A 20 9.63 8.85 1.71
C ALA A 20 10.35 7.52 1.95
N THR A 21 11.40 7.50 2.78
CA THR A 21 12.13 6.26 3.07
C THR A 21 11.27 5.26 3.85
N TYR A 22 10.43 5.74 4.78
CA TYR A 22 9.51 4.87 5.51
C TYR A 22 8.40 4.30 4.62
N PHE A 23 7.91 5.09 3.65
CA PHE A 23 6.97 4.60 2.64
C PHE A 23 7.62 3.52 1.75
N GLU A 24 8.83 3.79 1.25
CA GLU A 24 9.59 2.85 0.43
C GLU A 24 9.91 1.55 1.18
N ASP A 25 10.30 1.62 2.45
CA ASP A 25 10.54 0.45 3.30
C ASP A 25 9.26 -0.39 3.50
N ALA A 26 8.11 0.27 3.71
CA ALA A 26 6.83 -0.41 3.87
C ALA A 26 6.39 -1.10 2.57
N ILE A 27 6.56 -0.44 1.43
CA ILE A 27 6.27 -0.97 0.09
C ILE A 27 7.18 -2.16 -0.22
N GLY A 28 8.49 -2.03 -0.01
CA GLY A 28 9.44 -3.11 -0.25
C GLY A 28 9.16 -4.35 0.60
N ALA A 29 8.74 -4.17 1.85
CA ALA A 29 8.33 -5.31 2.70
C ALA A 29 7.05 -6.01 2.20
N TYR A 30 6.14 -5.27 1.56
CA TYR A 30 4.95 -5.84 0.93
C TYR A 30 5.32 -6.62 -0.34
N GLU A 31 6.17 -6.04 -1.19
CA GLU A 31 6.66 -6.69 -2.41
C GLU A 31 7.42 -7.99 -2.09
N GLU A 32 8.32 -7.95 -1.10
CA GLU A 32 9.05 -9.14 -0.62
C GLU A 32 8.09 -10.26 -0.18
N HIS A 33 6.98 -9.91 0.50
CA HIS A 33 5.97 -10.89 0.88
C HIS A 33 5.25 -11.48 -0.33
N CYS A 34 4.88 -10.66 -1.32
CA CYS A 34 4.23 -11.11 -2.55
C CYS A 34 5.12 -12.03 -3.39
N ASP A 35 6.42 -11.74 -3.47
CA ASP A 35 7.40 -12.59 -4.16
C ASP A 35 7.54 -13.94 -3.47
N GLN A 36 7.61 -13.95 -2.13
CA GLN A 36 7.67 -15.18 -1.34
C GLN A 36 6.40 -16.03 -1.50
N ALA A 37 5.22 -15.40 -1.47
CA ALA A 37 3.95 -16.09 -1.69
C ALA A 37 3.86 -16.69 -3.10
N SER A 38 4.26 -15.92 -4.13
CA SER A 38 4.26 -16.39 -5.52
C SER A 38 5.21 -17.57 -5.73
N ALA A 39 6.36 -17.59 -5.05
CA ALA A 39 7.31 -18.70 -5.11
C ALA A 39 6.75 -19.98 -4.48
N LEU A 40 5.96 -19.87 -3.40
CA LEU A 40 5.30 -21.01 -2.76
C LEU A 40 4.19 -21.61 -3.63
N ASP A 41 3.46 -20.77 -4.36
CA ASP A 41 2.43 -21.21 -5.31
C ASP A 41 3.02 -21.96 -6.50
N ALA A 42 4.17 -21.49 -7.00
CA ALA A 42 4.90 -22.13 -8.10
C ALA A 42 5.43 -23.53 -7.75
N ASP A 43 5.72 -23.80 -6.47
CA ASP A 43 6.18 -25.10 -5.97
C ASP A 43 5.01 -26.10 -5.72
N GLY A 44 3.79 -25.74 -6.15
CA GLY A 44 2.60 -26.60 -5.97
C GLY A 44 1.98 -26.50 -4.58
N GLY A 45 2.30 -25.45 -3.82
CA GLY A 45 1.61 -25.10 -2.59
C GLY A 45 0.13 -24.84 -2.85
N LYS A 46 -0.76 -25.45 -2.06
CA LYS A 46 -2.19 -25.13 -2.10
C LYS A 46 -2.42 -23.85 -1.31
N ILE A 47 -2.74 -22.76 -1.99
CA ILE A 47 -3.24 -21.51 -1.37
C ILE A 47 -4.50 -21.83 -0.58
N SER A 48 -4.48 -21.56 0.72
CA SER A 48 -5.65 -21.70 1.58
C SER A 48 -6.55 -20.47 1.49
N GLY A 49 -7.83 -20.61 1.88
CA GLY A 49 -8.73 -19.46 1.99
C GLY A 49 -8.25 -18.39 2.97
N SER A 50 -7.49 -18.78 4.00
CA SER A 50 -6.84 -17.85 4.93
C SER A 50 -5.70 -17.06 4.28
N ASP A 51 -4.97 -17.65 3.33
CA ASP A 51 -3.89 -16.95 2.60
C ASP A 51 -4.49 -15.87 1.67
N ILE A 52 -5.64 -16.17 1.05
CA ILE A 52 -6.38 -15.20 0.23
C ILE A 52 -6.88 -14.04 1.09
N SER A 53 -7.46 -14.32 2.26
CA SER A 53 -7.92 -13.27 3.17
C SER A 53 -6.76 -12.40 3.68
N LEU A 54 -5.64 -13.03 4.04
CA LEU A 54 -4.44 -12.31 4.48
C LEU A 54 -3.89 -11.42 3.36
N LEU A 55 -3.85 -11.90 2.12
CA LEU A 55 -3.43 -11.11 0.97
C LEU A 55 -4.36 -9.91 0.75
N ALA A 56 -5.68 -10.08 0.88
CA ALA A 56 -6.64 -8.98 0.77
C ALA A 56 -6.42 -7.90 1.84
N ASP A 57 -6.09 -8.29 3.08
CA ASP A 57 -5.77 -7.35 4.17
C ASP A 57 -4.42 -6.65 3.95
N LEU A 58 -3.43 -7.37 3.41
CA LEU A 58 -2.14 -6.80 3.04
C LEU A 58 -2.28 -5.82 1.87
N ASN A 59 -3.13 -6.12 0.89
CA ASN A 59 -3.46 -5.22 -0.21
C ASN A 59 -4.11 -3.93 0.31
N ALA A 60 -5.02 -4.02 1.29
CA ALA A 60 -5.62 -2.85 1.92
C ALA A 60 -4.56 -1.97 2.60
N THR A 61 -3.65 -2.61 3.36
CA THR A 61 -2.55 -1.91 4.02
C THR A 61 -1.61 -1.24 3.01
N ALA A 62 -1.22 -1.96 1.96
CA ALA A 62 -0.32 -1.45 0.94
C ALA A 62 -0.98 -0.32 0.13
N ALA A 63 -2.27 -0.40 -0.16
CA ALA A 63 -3.02 0.66 -0.82
C ALA A 63 -2.98 1.96 0.01
N MET A 64 -3.26 1.89 1.32
CA MET A 64 -3.16 3.05 2.20
C MET A 64 -1.76 3.67 2.20
N VAL A 65 -0.70 2.85 2.31
CA VAL A 65 0.69 3.33 2.27
C VAL A 65 0.98 4.09 0.97
N HIS A 66 0.57 3.55 -0.18
CA HIS A 66 0.77 4.22 -1.47
C HIS A 66 -0.02 5.52 -1.56
N TYR A 67 -1.25 5.57 -1.04
CA TYR A 67 -2.05 6.79 -1.00
C TYR A 67 -1.39 7.91 -0.18
N HIS A 68 -0.89 7.61 1.01
CA HIS A 68 -0.13 8.57 1.81
C HIS A 68 1.19 8.96 1.15
N TYR A 69 1.89 8.02 0.52
CA TYR A 69 3.12 8.34 -0.21
C TYR A 69 2.85 9.30 -1.38
N ALA A 70 1.76 9.08 -2.12
CA ALA A 70 1.33 9.98 -3.18
C ALA A 70 1.06 11.40 -2.63
N GLY A 71 0.40 11.52 -1.49
CA GLY A 71 0.22 12.81 -0.79
C GLY A 71 1.55 13.50 -0.45
N ASN A 72 2.51 12.75 0.11
CA ASN A 72 3.86 13.27 0.40
C ASN A 72 4.59 13.75 -0.87
N LEU A 73 4.49 13.00 -1.97
CA LEU A 73 5.08 13.37 -3.26
C LEU A 73 4.45 14.63 -3.83
N LEU A 74 3.12 14.77 -3.75
CA LEU A 74 2.39 15.97 -4.17
C LEU A 74 2.84 17.21 -3.39
N ALA A 75 2.95 17.10 -2.06
CA ALA A 75 3.44 18.20 -1.21
C ALA A 75 4.86 18.67 -1.58
N ARG A 76 5.65 17.80 -2.22
CA ARG A 76 7.00 18.06 -2.68
C ARG A 76 7.10 18.37 -4.19
N ASN A 77 5.97 18.49 -4.88
CA ASN A 77 5.83 18.75 -6.32
C ASN A 77 6.33 17.63 -7.25
N TYR A 78 6.38 16.38 -6.79
CA TYR A 78 6.68 15.20 -7.62
C TYR A 78 5.40 14.62 -8.23
N TRP A 79 4.83 15.35 -9.19
CA TRP A 79 3.49 15.09 -9.75
C TRP A 79 3.39 13.79 -10.56
N ASP A 80 4.41 13.47 -11.35
CA ASP A 80 4.42 12.27 -12.21
C ASP A 80 4.59 10.99 -11.38
N GLU A 81 5.45 11.05 -10.36
CA GLU A 81 5.63 9.97 -9.39
C GLU A 81 4.35 9.76 -8.57
N ALA A 82 3.74 10.84 -8.06
CA ALA A 82 2.48 10.75 -7.31
C ALA A 82 1.37 10.08 -8.13
N LYS A 83 1.27 10.42 -9.43
CA LYS A 83 0.30 9.79 -10.35
C LYS A 83 0.58 8.29 -10.52
N THR A 84 1.84 7.91 -10.59
CA THR A 84 2.24 6.49 -10.72
C THR A 84 1.88 5.71 -9.47
N VAL A 85 2.28 6.21 -8.30
CA VAL A 85 2.00 5.60 -6.99
C VAL A 85 0.49 5.50 -6.73
N THR A 86 -0.29 6.52 -7.11
CA THR A 86 -1.77 6.50 -6.98
C THR A 86 -2.43 5.40 -7.81
N LYS A 87 -1.91 5.10 -9.01
CA LYS A 87 -2.44 4.00 -9.84
C LYS A 87 -2.17 2.64 -9.20
N ILE A 88 -1.01 2.48 -8.58
CA ILE A 88 -0.66 1.26 -7.85
C ILE A 88 -1.59 1.12 -6.64
N ALA A 89 -1.80 2.20 -5.87
CA ALA A 89 -2.72 2.23 -4.74
C ALA A 89 -4.13 1.76 -5.14
N LEU A 90 -4.64 2.27 -6.27
CA LEU A 90 -5.96 1.89 -6.78
C LEU A 90 -6.05 0.40 -7.11
N GLY A 91 -5.07 -0.14 -7.84
CA GLY A 91 -5.04 -1.57 -8.19
C GLY A 91 -4.95 -2.47 -6.95
N LEU A 92 -4.22 -2.04 -5.91
CA LEU A 92 -4.17 -2.76 -4.64
C LEU A 92 -5.51 -2.71 -3.91
N ALA A 93 -6.14 -1.54 -3.85
CA ALA A 93 -7.43 -1.37 -3.17
C ALA A 93 -8.55 -2.20 -3.83
N GLU A 94 -8.59 -2.26 -5.16
CA GLU A 94 -9.55 -3.09 -5.92
C GLU A 94 -9.41 -4.59 -5.61
N ASN A 95 -8.23 -5.04 -5.19
CA ASN A 95 -7.92 -6.42 -4.84
C ASN A 95 -7.82 -6.63 -3.32
N SER A 96 -8.34 -5.69 -2.53
CA SER A 96 -8.24 -5.72 -1.07
C SER A 96 -9.55 -6.10 -0.39
N SER A 97 -9.51 -6.22 0.94
CA SER A 97 -10.71 -6.35 1.79
C SER A 97 -11.42 -5.01 2.04
N MET A 98 -10.90 -3.89 1.51
CA MET A 98 -11.45 -2.56 1.73
C MET A 98 -12.80 -2.39 1.02
N PRO A 99 -13.86 -1.92 1.72
CA PRO A 99 -15.12 -1.54 1.08
C PRO A 99 -14.91 -0.44 0.04
N ALA A 100 -15.63 -0.50 -1.07
CA ALA A 100 -15.54 0.50 -2.15
C ALA A 100 -15.88 1.93 -1.68
N GLU A 101 -16.75 2.05 -0.69
CA GLU A 101 -17.13 3.33 -0.07
C GLU A 101 -15.96 3.96 0.69
N ASP A 102 -15.19 3.15 1.42
CA ASP A 102 -14.01 3.59 2.16
C ASP A 102 -12.90 4.04 1.20
N LEU A 103 -12.76 3.35 0.05
CA LEU A 103 -11.83 3.74 -1.01
C LEU A 103 -12.19 5.10 -1.63
N GLN A 104 -13.48 5.32 -1.91
CA GLN A 104 -13.97 6.60 -2.44
C GLN A 104 -13.75 7.75 -1.45
N GLN A 105 -14.03 7.50 -0.18
CA GLN A 105 -13.79 8.46 0.90
C GLN A 105 -12.30 8.83 0.98
N TYR A 106 -11.38 7.86 0.93
CA TYR A 106 -9.95 8.10 1.02
C TYR A 106 -9.40 8.93 -0.15
N ILE A 107 -9.81 8.58 -1.38
CA ILE A 107 -9.44 9.34 -2.57
C ILE A 107 -9.95 10.79 -2.47
N HIS A 108 -11.18 10.97 -1.94
CA HIS A 108 -11.75 12.29 -1.77
C HIS A 108 -10.96 13.14 -0.78
N GLU A 109 -10.58 12.57 0.37
CA GLU A 109 -9.79 13.25 1.40
C GLU A 109 -8.39 13.63 0.90
N LEU A 110 -7.73 12.77 0.12
CA LEU A 110 -6.41 13.07 -0.48
C LEU A 110 -6.46 14.19 -1.53
N TRP A 111 -7.57 14.33 -2.25
CA TRP A 111 -7.72 15.35 -3.29
C TRP A 111 -8.15 16.72 -2.75
N LEU A 112 -8.75 16.76 -1.56
CA LEU A 112 -9.25 17.99 -0.93
C LEU A 112 -8.41 18.48 0.25
N GLY A 113 -7.46 17.68 0.72
CA GLY A 113 -6.50 18.03 1.78
C GLY A 113 -5.40 18.98 1.35
#